data_AF-A0A2V2N9P1-F1
#
_entry.id   AF-A0A2V2N9P1-F1
#
_cell.length_a   1.000
_cell.length_b   1.000
_cell.length_c   1.000
_cell.angle_alpha   90.00
_cell.angle_beta   90.00
_cell.angle_gamma   90.00
#
_symmetry.space_group_name_H-M   'P 1'
#
loop_
_entity.id
_entity.type
_entity.pdbx_description
1 polymer ?
#
loop_
_entity_poly.entity_id
_entity_poly.type
_entity_poly.pdbx_seq_one_letter_code
_entity_poly.pdbx_strand_id
1 'polypeptide(L)'
;MNPDITAEVIDASHHASGNNSSLVSRKSIEYQILDNPGMYPLLTLETQTNRRNIISRIMNARHPCWTDSPEKTSSSLVWKIREIRETRETRSTKKTKKNREESK
;
A
#
# COMPACT_ATOMS: atom_id res chain seq x y z
N MET A 1 -10.29 14.38 0.38
CA MET A 1 -10.03 13.30 -0.60
C MET A 1 -11.03 12.20 -0.33
N ASN A 2 -11.68 11.63 -1.35
CA ASN A 2 -12.69 10.58 -1.13
C ASN A 2 -11.99 9.32 -0.55
N PRO A 3 -12.43 8.78 0.60
CA PRO A 3 -11.84 7.57 1.18
C PRO A 3 -11.90 6.37 0.24
N ASP A 4 -12.93 6.27 -0.61
CA ASP A 4 -13.10 5.14 -1.55
C ASP A 4 -12.05 5.18 -2.66
N ILE A 5 -11.82 6.37 -3.25
CA ILE A 5 -10.73 6.58 -4.22
C ILE A 5 -9.36 6.28 -3.59
N THR A 6 -9.22 6.59 -2.30
CA THR A 6 -7.97 6.33 -1.58
C THR A 6 -7.75 4.82 -1.42
N ALA A 7 -8.80 4.07 -1.09
CA ALA A 7 -8.75 2.61 -1.00
C ALA A 7 -8.39 1.97 -2.36
N GLU A 8 -9.03 2.41 -3.45
CA GLU A 8 -8.74 1.90 -4.79
C GLU A 8 -7.26 2.10 -5.19
N VAL A 9 -6.68 3.28 -4.92
CA VAL A 9 -5.26 3.51 -5.24
C VAL A 9 -4.34 2.62 -4.43
N ILE A 10 -4.63 2.44 -3.14
CA ILE A 10 -3.81 1.58 -2.26
C ILE A 10 -3.87 0.14 -2.76
N ASP A 11 -5.07 -0.38 -3.03
CA ASP A 11 -5.27 -1.74 -3.51
C ASP A 11 -4.59 -1.96 -4.87
N ALA A 12 -4.79 -1.04 -5.83
CA ALA A 12 -4.10 -1.07 -7.12
C ALA A 12 -2.57 -1.05 -6.97
N SER A 13 -2.06 -0.32 -5.98
CA SER A 13 -0.64 -0.23 -5.71
C SER A 13 -0.05 -1.53 -5.16
N HIS A 14 -0.78 -2.24 -4.30
CA HIS A 14 -0.39 -3.56 -3.81
C HIS A 14 -0.40 -4.59 -4.93
N HIS A 15 -1.44 -4.62 -5.75
CA HIS A 15 -1.53 -5.51 -6.90
C HIS A 15 -0.43 -5.24 -7.94
N ALA A 16 -0.12 -3.96 -8.19
CA ALA A 16 0.93 -3.56 -9.12
C ALA A 16 2.36 -3.82 -8.61
N SER A 17 2.56 -3.98 -7.29
CA SER A 17 3.86 -4.29 -6.69
C SER A 17 4.24 -5.76 -6.87
N GLY A 18 3.27 -6.67 -6.96
CA GLY A 18 3.49 -8.11 -7.03
C GLY A 18 4.17 -8.69 -5.78
N ASN A 19 4.35 -10.02 -5.74
CA ASN A 19 4.79 -10.73 -4.52
C ASN A 19 6.27 -10.53 -4.16
N ASN A 20 7.11 -10.04 -5.10
CA ASN A 20 8.57 -10.01 -4.92
C ASN A 20 9.19 -8.62 -5.02
N SER A 21 8.41 -7.59 -5.34
CA SER A 21 8.88 -6.20 -5.37
C SER A 21 8.16 -5.40 -4.32
N SER A 22 8.92 -4.64 -3.53
CA SER A 22 8.39 -3.61 -2.61
C SER A 22 8.31 -2.24 -3.29
N LEU A 23 8.63 -2.16 -4.58
CA LEU A 23 8.63 -0.93 -5.36
C LEU A 23 7.49 -0.94 -6.35
N VAL A 24 6.73 0.15 -6.36
CA VAL A 24 5.69 0.39 -7.34
C VAL A 24 5.94 1.73 -8.03
N SER A 25 5.65 1.79 -9.33
CA SER A 25 5.70 3.04 -10.09
C SER A 25 4.29 3.57 -10.34
N ARG A 26 4.13 4.88 -10.54
CA ARG A 26 2.84 5.46 -10.95
C ARG A 26 2.29 4.79 -12.21
N LYS A 27 3.18 4.42 -13.14
CA LYS A 27 2.82 3.80 -14.42
C LYS A 27 2.26 2.39 -14.20
N SER A 28 2.86 1.59 -13.32
CA SER A 28 2.36 0.25 -13.01
C SER A 28 1.01 0.29 -12.29
N ILE A 29 0.80 1.26 -11.37
CA ILE A 29 -0.51 1.48 -10.74
C ILE A 29 -1.55 1.85 -11.81
N GLU A 30 -1.21 2.79 -12.70
CA GLU A 30 -2.12 3.21 -13.77
C GLU A 30 -2.50 2.05 -14.69
N TYR A 31 -1.55 1.18 -15.05
CA TYR A 31 -1.84 -0.01 -15.85
C TYR A 31 -2.74 -1.00 -15.10
N GLN A 32 -2.47 -1.25 -13.82
CA GLN A 32 -3.32 -2.12 -13.01
C GLN A 32 -4.79 -1.65 -12.99
N ILE A 33 -5.00 -0.34 -12.93
CA ILE A 33 -6.34 0.27 -12.97
C ILE A 33 -7.01 0.06 -14.33
N LEU A 34 -6.28 0.33 -15.42
CA LEU A 34 -6.83 0.25 -16.77
C LEU A 34 -7.06 -1.19 -17.24
N ASP A 35 -6.23 -2.14 -16.80
CA ASP A 35 -6.37 -3.56 -17.13
C ASP A 35 -7.52 -4.21 -16.35
N ASN A 36 -7.93 -3.64 -15.22
CA ASN A 36 -8.94 -4.20 -14.33
C ASN A 36 -10.04 -3.16 -13.97
N PRO A 37 -10.77 -2.61 -14.95
CA PRO A 37 -11.69 -1.49 -14.71
C PRO A 37 -12.83 -1.82 -13.73
N GLY A 38 -13.22 -3.10 -13.63
CA GLY A 38 -14.25 -3.54 -12.68
C GLY A 38 -13.81 -3.56 -11.22
N MET A 39 -12.50 -3.59 -10.95
CA MET A 39 -11.94 -3.53 -9.59
C MET A 39 -11.81 -2.09 -9.11
N TYR A 40 -11.67 -1.14 -10.03
CA TYR A 40 -11.38 0.28 -9.76
C TYR A 40 -12.38 1.20 -10.47
N PRO A 41 -13.68 1.08 -10.15
CA PRO A 41 -14.72 1.81 -10.87
C PRO A 41 -14.57 3.33 -10.78
N LEU A 42 -14.09 3.87 -9.65
CA LEU A 42 -13.93 5.31 -9.50
C LEU A 42 -12.76 5.84 -10.30
N LEU A 43 -11.60 5.17 -10.27
CA LEU A 43 -10.41 5.60 -10.99
C LEU A 43 -10.51 5.39 -12.51
N THR A 44 -11.33 4.44 -12.95
CA THR A 44 -11.56 4.16 -14.39
C THR A 44 -12.35 5.28 -15.07
N LEU A 45 -13.28 5.90 -14.35
CA LEU A 45 -14.09 7.02 -14.86
C LEU A 45 -13.26 8.31 -15.03
N GLU A 46 -12.10 8.38 -14.41
CA GLU A 46 -11.24 9.56 -14.43
C GLU A 46 -10.42 9.67 -15.72
N THR A 47 -10.19 10.91 -16.15
CA THR A 47 -9.23 11.18 -17.22
C THR A 47 -7.83 10.71 -16.82
N GLN A 48 -7.00 10.38 -17.80
CA GLN A 48 -5.61 9.97 -17.54
C GLN A 48 -4.85 10.98 -16.66
N THR A 49 -5.00 12.27 -16.95
CA THR A 49 -4.36 13.33 -16.16
C THR A 49 -4.86 13.34 -14.72
N ASN A 50 -6.17 13.25 -14.51
CA ASN A 50 -6.72 13.29 -13.16
C ASN A 50 -6.36 12.04 -12.36
N ARG A 51 -6.49 10.85 -12.95
CA ARG A 51 -6.07 9.58 -12.36
C ARG A 51 -4.61 9.61 -11.93
N ARG A 52 -3.71 10.10 -12.79
CA ARG A 52 -2.29 10.27 -12.47
C ARG A 52 -2.04 11.21 -11.30
N ASN A 53 -2.75 12.33 -11.24
CA ASN A 53 -2.64 13.29 -10.14
C ASN A 53 -3.15 12.71 -8.82
N ILE A 54 -4.25 11.97 -8.86
CA ILE A 54 -4.82 11.25 -7.72
C ILE A 54 -3.82 10.23 -7.18
N ILE A 55 -3.27 9.37 -8.05
CA ILE A 55 -2.26 8.37 -7.69
C ILE A 55 -1.06 9.05 -7.02
N SER A 56 -0.46 10.06 -7.66
CA SER A 56 0.70 10.76 -7.09
C SER A 56 0.40 11.37 -5.72
N ARG A 57 -0.76 12.02 -5.55
CA ARG A 57 -1.14 12.63 -4.27
C ARG A 57 -1.28 11.60 -3.15
N ILE A 58 -1.97 10.50 -3.41
CA ILE A 58 -2.19 9.45 -2.40
C ILE A 58 -0.89 8.75 -2.05
N MET A 59 -0.11 8.37 -3.07
CA MET A 59 1.14 7.64 -2.84
C MET A 59 2.18 8.50 -2.12
N ASN A 60 2.33 9.78 -2.49
CA ASN A 60 3.21 10.71 -1.78
C ASN A 60 2.78 10.95 -0.32
N ALA A 61 1.48 10.88 -0.03
CA ALA A 61 0.98 11.06 1.33
C ALA A 61 1.17 9.82 2.22
N ARG A 62 1.26 8.61 1.63
CA ARG A 62 1.24 7.34 2.38
C ARG A 62 2.54 6.55 2.34
N HIS A 63 3.35 6.75 1.30
CA HIS A 63 4.54 5.95 1.09
C HIS A 63 5.76 6.86 0.90
N PRO A 64 6.92 6.49 1.48
CA PRO A 64 8.15 7.20 1.17
C PRO A 64 8.49 6.97 -0.30
N CYS A 65 8.80 8.06 -1.00
CA CYS A 65 9.34 8.00 -2.35
C CYS A 65 10.62 7.18 -2.37
N TRP A 66 10.82 6.41 -3.43
CA TRP A 66 12.04 5.66 -3.63
C TRP A 66 13.17 6.60 -4.04
N THR A 67 14.31 6.46 -3.36
CA THR A 67 15.56 7.14 -3.68
C THR A 67 16.65 6.09 -3.87
N ASP A 68 17.44 6.25 -4.94
CA ASP A 68 18.55 5.36 -5.31
C ASP A 68 19.82 5.66 -4.48
N SER A 69 19.90 6.87 -3.91
CA SER A 69 20.97 7.38 -3.03
C SER A 69 20.49 8.67 -2.36
N PRO A 70 21.00 9.06 -1.17
CA PRO A 70 20.77 10.40 -0.60
C PRO A 70 21.26 11.55 -1.50
N GLU A 71 22.14 11.28 -2.47
CA GLU A 71 22.71 12.27 -3.40
C GLU A 71 22.00 12.34 -4.76
N LYS A 72 21.09 11.40 -5.06
CA LYS A 72 20.32 11.39 -6.31
C LYS A 72 18.91 11.93 -6.08
N THR A 73 18.42 12.68 -7.05
CA THR A 73 17.03 13.14 -7.13
C THR A 73 16.09 11.95 -6.93
N SER A 74 15.23 12.05 -5.92
CA SER A 74 14.19 11.07 -5.65
C SER A 74 13.34 10.87 -6.90
N SER A 75 13.03 9.61 -7.24
CA SER A 75 12.03 9.37 -8.28
C SER A 75 10.67 9.66 -7.66
N SER A 76 10.12 10.86 -7.91
CA SER A 76 8.84 11.34 -7.36
C SER A 76 7.62 10.51 -7.79
N LEU A 77 7.83 9.45 -8.57
CA LEU A 77 6.82 8.59 -9.17
C LEU A 77 7.05 7.11 -8.86
N VAL A 78 7.99 6.77 -7.98
CA VAL A 78 8.24 5.40 -7.52
C VAL A 78 8.21 5.40 -5.99
N TRP A 79 7.50 4.45 -5.41
CA TRP A 79 7.27 4.38 -3.96
C TRP A 79 7.60 3.01 -3.40
N LYS A 80 8.08 3.00 -2.16
CA LYS A 80 8.26 1.78 -1.37
C LYS A 80 6.95 1.41 -0.69
N ILE A 81 6.28 0.37 -1.17
CA ILE A 81 5.14 -0.24 -0.49
C ILE A 81 5.70 -1.28 0.47
N ARG A 82 5.47 -1.08 1.77
CA ARG A 82 5.75 -2.13 2.75
C ARG A 82 4.73 -3.24 2.52
N GLU A 83 5.23 -4.44 2.30
CA GLU A 83 4.42 -5.65 2.36
C GLU A 83 3.68 -5.61 3.70
N ILE A 84 2.35 -5.52 3.65
CA ILE A 84 1.55 -5.85 4.81
C ILE A 84 1.69 -7.36 4.89
N ARG A 85 2.74 -7.82 5.58
CA ARG A 85 2.72 -9.17 6.12
C ARG A 85 1.43 -9.21 6.90
N GLU A 86 0.44 -9.97 6.44
CA GLU A 86 -0.60 -10.46 7.30
C GLU A 86 0.13 -11.16 8.45
N THR A 87 0.44 -10.42 9.51
CA THR A 87 0.44 -11.01 10.84
C THR A 87 -0.99 -11.46 11.03
N ARG A 88 -1.28 -12.66 10.55
CA ARG A 88 -2.22 -13.55 11.21
C ARG A 88 -1.68 -13.72 12.62
N GLU A 89 -1.99 -12.73 13.47
CA GLU A 89 -1.95 -12.87 14.89
C GLU A 89 -2.77 -14.11 15.19
N THR A 90 -2.11 -15.22 15.50
CA THR A 90 -2.73 -16.31 16.24
C THR A 90 -3.12 -15.75 17.60
N ARG A 91 -4.25 -15.03 17.66
CA ARG A 91 -5.02 -14.81 18.89
C ARG A 91 -5.69 -16.12 19.26
N SER A 92 -4.93 -16.98 19.92
CA SER A 92 -5.41 -18.01 20.84
C SER A 92 -4.34 -18.13 21.91
N THR A 93 -4.51 -17.79 23.18
CA THR A 93 -5.69 -17.46 24.00
C THR A 93 -5.16 -16.71 25.22
N LYS A 94 -5.86 -15.66 25.67
CA LYS A 94 -5.62 -15.00 26.95
C LYS A 94 -5.93 -15.93 28.14
N LYS A 95 -5.15 -15.75 29.22
CA LYS A 95 -5.46 -15.97 30.65
C LYS A 95 -5.48 -17.41 31.17
N THR A 96 -4.66 -17.69 32.20
CA THR A 96 -5.13 -17.80 33.60
C THR A 96 -3.99 -17.74 34.63
N LYS A 97 -4.05 -16.70 35.48
CA LYS A 97 -3.70 -16.58 36.91
C LYS A 97 -2.40 -17.17 37.48
N LYS A 98 -1.48 -16.25 37.78
CA LYS A 98 -0.94 -15.96 39.13
C LYS A 98 -1.63 -16.69 40.30
N ASN A 99 -0.92 -17.62 40.96
CA ASN A 99 -0.72 -17.77 42.43
C ASN A 99 -0.40 -19.22 42.82
N ARG A 100 0.65 -19.39 43.65
CA ARG A 100 0.75 -20.17 44.91
C ARG A 100 2.22 -20.61 45.10
N GLU A 101 3.02 -19.85 45.84
CA GLU A 101 3.29 -20.00 47.29
C GLU A 101 3.80 -21.39 47.71
N GLU A 102 4.96 -21.34 48.37
CA GLU A 102 5.51 -22.27 49.38
C GLU A 102 5.94 -23.68 48.96
N SER A 103 7.27 -23.90 48.94
CA SER A 103 7.92 -24.90 49.81
C SER A 103 9.43 -24.95 49.51
N LYS A 104 10.24 -24.40 50.41
CA LYS A 104 11.51 -25.03 50.81
C LYS A 104 11.97 -24.53 52.17
#